data_AF-A0A956TFI0-F1
#
_entry.id   AF-A0A956TFI0-F1
#
_cell.length_a   1.000
_cell.length_b   1.000
_cell.length_c   1.000
_cell.angle_alpha   90.00
_cell.angle_beta   90.00
_cell.angle_gamma   90.00
#
_symmetry.space_group_name_H-M   'P 1'
#
loop_
_entity.id
_entity.type
_entity.pdbx_description
1 polymer ?
#
loop_
_entity_poly.entity_id
_entity_poly.type
_entity_poly.pdbx_seq_one_letter_code
_entity_poly.pdbx_strand_id
1 'polypeptide(L)'
;MRTTALLLLLLLLAPAWARPDRPERNHDRTSDPKSHVTPTQQGNLQKLQSDLLKLKGESQVTQAQKDKLATDLYALADGAHKPEKATVDKLAADLTSAVADSSLSQAEMAKLMRDIEAVLNSAGMTSQEVSAVIGDAQQILASSNVDRAEVQMVVADLEAIAREVQKNVTESKPETAPQRRRR
;
A
#
# COMPACT_ATOMS: atom_id res chain seq x y z
N MET A 1 -48.57 -29.29 46.44
CA MET A 1 -48.66 -28.13 47.36
C MET A 1 -47.88 -26.98 46.77
N ARG A 2 -48.50 -25.78 46.77
CA ARG A 2 -47.96 -24.44 46.44
C ARG A 2 -47.72 -24.14 44.95
N THR A 3 -48.23 -23.07 44.33
CA THR A 3 -49.34 -22.12 44.58
C THR A 3 -49.45 -21.29 43.30
N THR A 4 -50.68 -21.00 42.87
CA THR A 4 -51.10 -20.12 41.79
C THR A 4 -50.86 -18.62 42.05
N ALA A 5 -50.58 -17.84 41.00
CA ALA A 5 -51.09 -16.47 40.75
C ALA A 5 -50.70 -16.07 39.31
N LEU A 6 -51.65 -15.91 38.37
CA LEU A 6 -52.32 -14.64 37.98
C LEU A 6 -51.33 -13.56 37.51
N LEU A 7 -51.50 -12.78 36.45
CA LEU A 7 -52.51 -12.54 35.41
C LEU A 7 -51.93 -11.35 34.59
N LEU A 8 -52.59 -10.97 33.49
CA LEU A 8 -52.43 -9.74 32.68
C LEU A 8 -51.34 -9.74 31.60
N LEU A 9 -51.55 -9.16 30.42
CA LEU A 9 -52.74 -8.67 29.71
C LEU A 9 -52.23 -8.33 28.30
N LEU A 10 -52.96 -8.77 27.29
CA LEU A 10 -52.75 -8.45 25.88
C LEU A 10 -52.92 -6.93 25.66
N LEU A 11 -51.96 -6.25 25.04
CA LEU A 11 -52.14 -4.89 24.53
C LEU A 11 -51.82 -4.83 23.03
N LEU A 12 -52.85 -4.48 22.25
CA LEU A 12 -52.85 -4.24 20.81
C LEU A 12 -52.52 -2.77 20.49
N LEU A 13 -52.18 -2.56 19.20
CA LEU A 13 -52.28 -1.34 18.39
C LEU A 13 -51.07 -0.38 18.36
N ALA A 14 -50.33 -0.47 17.25
CA ALA A 14 -49.48 0.59 16.72
C ALA A 14 -50.33 1.62 15.95
N PRO A 15 -50.14 2.94 16.17
CA PRO A 15 -50.59 3.95 15.22
C PRO A 15 -49.49 4.26 14.21
N ALA A 16 -49.82 4.07 12.93
CA ALA A 16 -49.11 4.60 11.79
C ALA A 16 -49.27 6.12 11.73
N TRP A 17 -48.16 6.85 11.84
CA TRP A 17 -48.02 8.16 11.22
C TRP A 17 -46.56 8.33 10.78
N ALA A 18 -46.46 8.40 9.46
CA ALA A 18 -45.37 8.85 8.61
C ALA A 18 -44.29 9.71 9.30
N ARG A 19 -43.04 9.33 9.08
CA ARG A 19 -41.93 10.29 8.99
C ARG A 19 -41.38 10.22 7.56
N PRO A 20 -41.28 11.37 6.86
CA PRO A 20 -40.78 11.41 5.49
C PRO A 20 -39.30 11.05 5.44
N ASP A 21 -38.91 10.47 4.30
CA ASP A 21 -37.57 10.09 3.92
C ASP A 21 -36.51 11.07 4.42
N ARG A 22 -35.66 10.59 5.35
CA ARG A 22 -34.34 11.21 5.53
C ARG A 22 -33.52 10.80 4.31
N PRO A 23 -32.94 11.74 3.55
CA PRO A 23 -31.87 11.36 2.64
C PRO A 23 -30.75 10.75 3.48
N GLU A 24 -30.42 9.50 3.19
CA GLU A 24 -29.20 8.84 3.64
C GLU A 24 -28.04 9.75 3.31
N ARG A 25 -27.56 10.46 4.34
CA ARG A 25 -26.24 11.06 4.30
C ARG A 25 -25.31 9.86 4.21
N ASN A 26 -24.80 9.58 3.02
CA ASN A 26 -23.70 8.65 2.76
C ASN A 26 -22.55 9.02 3.69
N HIS A 27 -22.58 8.45 4.89
CA HIS A 27 -21.45 8.34 5.79
C HIS A 27 -20.71 7.06 5.41
N ASP A 28 -20.27 6.99 4.15
CA ASP A 28 -19.23 6.05 3.78
C ASP A 28 -17.89 6.69 4.09
N ARG A 29 -17.60 6.78 5.40
CA ARG A 29 -16.26 7.02 5.95
C ARG A 29 -16.13 6.22 7.24
N THR A 30 -16.24 4.91 7.10
CA THR A 30 -15.59 3.97 8.00
C THR A 30 -14.65 3.11 7.17
N SER A 31 -13.64 3.74 6.57
CA SER A 31 -12.45 3.03 6.15
C SER A 31 -11.63 2.73 7.40
N ASP A 32 -11.71 1.48 7.85
CA ASP A 32 -10.77 0.85 8.79
C ASP A 32 -9.33 1.18 8.35
N PRO A 33 -8.39 1.56 9.25
CA PRO A 33 -7.05 1.99 8.88
C PRO A 33 -6.10 0.81 8.54
N LYS A 34 -6.64 -0.32 8.07
CA LYS A 34 -5.86 -1.41 7.50
C LYS A 34 -5.84 -1.22 5.99
N SER A 35 -4.67 -0.88 5.47
CA SER A 35 -4.34 -0.63 4.06
C SER A 35 -5.33 -1.25 3.07
N HIS A 36 -6.28 -0.44 2.61
CA HIS A 36 -7.19 -0.82 1.54
C HIS A 36 -6.53 -0.46 0.21
N VAL A 37 -5.94 -1.46 -0.45
CA VAL A 37 -5.57 -1.38 -1.87
C VAL A 37 -6.84 -1.00 -2.64
N THR A 38 -6.84 0.17 -3.27
CA THR A 38 -7.98 0.61 -4.10
C THR A 38 -8.12 -0.28 -5.34
N PRO A 39 -9.30 -0.37 -5.97
CA PRO A 39 -9.44 -1.12 -7.23
C PRO A 39 -8.45 -0.68 -8.32
N THR A 40 -8.11 0.62 -8.35
CA THR A 40 -7.09 1.19 -9.24
C THR A 40 -5.70 0.65 -8.91
N GLN A 41 -5.30 0.66 -7.62
CA GLN A 41 -4.03 0.09 -7.19
C GLN A 41 -3.96 -1.41 -7.45
N GLN A 42 -5.06 -2.14 -7.27
CA GLN A 42 -5.14 -3.56 -7.59
C GLN A 42 -4.93 -3.82 -9.09
N GLY A 43 -5.48 -2.98 -9.96
CA GLY A 43 -5.24 -3.03 -11.40
C GLY A 43 -3.79 -2.71 -11.77
N ASN A 44 -3.19 -1.72 -11.09
CA ASN A 44 -1.79 -1.36 -11.28
C ASN A 44 -0.84 -2.49 -10.81
N LEU A 45 -1.14 -3.15 -9.69
CA LEU A 45 -0.41 -4.32 -9.21
C LEU A 45 -0.46 -5.49 -10.20
N GLN A 46 -1.62 -5.75 -10.80
CA GLN A 46 -1.76 -6.80 -11.82
C GLN A 46 -0.95 -6.48 -13.08
N LYS A 47 -0.94 -5.22 -13.52
CA LYS A 47 -0.11 -4.76 -14.65
C LYS A 47 1.37 -4.94 -14.33
N LEU A 48 1.80 -4.48 -13.16
CA LEU A 48 3.18 -4.58 -12.69
C LEU A 48 3.65 -6.04 -12.63
N GLN A 49 2.83 -6.93 -12.06
CA GLN A 49 3.12 -8.36 -12.03
C GLN A 49 3.23 -8.94 -13.44
N SER A 50 2.33 -8.58 -14.35
CA SER A 50 2.39 -9.06 -15.74
C SER A 50 3.65 -8.58 -16.46
N ASP A 51 4.12 -7.37 -16.19
CA ASP A 51 5.32 -6.82 -16.80
C ASP A 51 6.58 -7.55 -16.32
N LEU A 52 6.72 -7.73 -15.00
CA LEU A 52 7.86 -8.43 -14.43
C LEU A 52 7.92 -9.90 -14.86
N LEU A 53 6.76 -10.56 -15.01
CA LEU A 53 6.70 -11.92 -15.56
C LEU A 53 7.16 -12.01 -17.01
N LYS A 54 6.99 -10.94 -17.81
CA LYS A 54 7.49 -10.90 -19.20
C LYS A 54 9.00 -10.71 -19.25
N LEU A 55 9.57 -9.98 -18.29
CA LEU A 55 11.01 -9.74 -18.20
C LEU A 55 11.81 -10.96 -17.75
N LYS A 56 11.17 -11.88 -17.04
CA LYS A 56 11.84 -13.08 -16.54
C LYS A 56 12.37 -13.93 -17.70
N GLY A 57 13.68 -14.16 -17.71
CA GLY A 57 14.37 -14.93 -18.75
C GLY A 57 14.65 -14.15 -20.04
N GLU A 58 14.40 -12.84 -20.08
CA GLU A 58 14.86 -12.01 -21.19
C GLU A 58 16.36 -11.75 -21.07
N SER A 59 17.11 -12.07 -22.13
CA SER A 59 18.57 -11.85 -22.14
C SER A 59 18.98 -10.38 -22.20
N GLN A 60 18.05 -9.48 -22.53
CA GLN A 60 18.28 -8.03 -22.58
C GLN A 60 16.99 -7.27 -22.23
N VAL A 61 17.02 -6.55 -21.11
CA VAL A 61 15.96 -5.60 -20.76
C VAL A 61 16.20 -4.28 -21.48
N THR A 62 15.22 -3.85 -22.27
CA THR A 62 15.24 -2.59 -23.02
C THR A 62 14.92 -1.38 -22.15
N GLN A 63 15.35 -0.18 -22.57
CA GLN A 63 15.01 1.06 -21.86
C GLN A 63 13.49 1.27 -21.77
N ALA A 64 12.75 0.94 -22.83
CA ALA A 64 11.29 1.08 -22.85
C ALA A 64 10.60 0.20 -21.79
N GLN A 65 11.13 -0.99 -21.50
CA GLN A 65 10.63 -1.84 -20.43
C GLN A 65 10.91 -1.25 -19.05
N LYS A 66 12.10 -0.67 -18.84
CA LYS A 66 12.44 0.03 -17.60
C LYS A 66 11.53 1.24 -17.38
N ASP A 67 11.31 2.04 -18.43
CA ASP A 67 10.42 3.21 -18.37
C ASP A 67 8.97 2.83 -18.09
N LYS A 68 8.50 1.72 -18.68
CA LYS A 68 7.17 1.18 -18.40
C LYS A 68 7.06 0.73 -16.94
N LEU A 69 8.06 -0.02 -16.45
CA LEU A 69 8.08 -0.48 -15.06
C LEU A 69 8.07 0.69 -14.08
N ALA A 70 8.88 1.73 -14.35
CA ALA A 70 8.92 2.93 -13.53
C ALA A 70 7.57 3.66 -13.50
N THR A 71 6.88 3.73 -14.64
CA THR A 71 5.54 4.31 -14.73
C THR A 71 4.53 3.52 -13.90
N ASP A 72 4.54 2.19 -14.00
CA ASP A 72 3.63 1.32 -13.27
C ASP A 72 3.91 1.34 -11.75
N LEU A 73 5.19 1.37 -11.34
CA LEU A 73 5.59 1.56 -9.94
C LEU A 73 5.15 2.91 -9.39
N TYR A 74 5.38 3.99 -10.12
CA TYR A 74 4.98 5.33 -9.68
C TYR A 74 3.46 5.45 -9.53
N ALA A 75 2.70 4.74 -10.36
CA ALA A 75 1.25 4.68 -10.27
C ALA A 75 0.72 3.88 -9.06
N LEU A 76 1.56 3.11 -8.35
CA LEU A 76 1.20 2.45 -7.10
C LEU A 76 1.29 3.37 -5.88
N ALA A 77 2.17 4.38 -5.94
CA ALA A 77 2.27 5.37 -4.89
C ALA A 77 1.01 6.24 -4.88
N ASP A 78 0.35 6.36 -3.74
CA ASP A 78 -0.83 7.19 -3.54
C ASP A 78 -0.66 8.18 -2.37
N GLY A 79 -1.53 9.19 -2.31
CA GLY A 79 -1.57 10.16 -1.24
C GLY A 79 -0.64 11.38 -1.43
N ALA A 80 -0.52 12.19 -0.37
CA ALA A 80 0.20 13.47 -0.39
C ALA A 80 1.72 13.34 -0.19
N HIS A 81 2.21 12.15 0.16
CA HIS A 81 3.60 11.90 0.54
C HIS A 81 4.29 10.94 -0.44
N LYS A 82 3.89 10.96 -1.72
CA LYS A 82 4.49 10.12 -2.75
C LYS A 82 6.01 10.36 -2.84
N PRO A 83 6.80 9.33 -3.18
CA PRO A 83 8.22 9.50 -3.45
C PRO A 83 8.44 10.27 -4.76
N GLU A 84 9.65 10.78 -4.92
CA GLU A 84 10.14 11.44 -6.11
C GLU A 84 10.24 10.43 -7.24
N LYS A 85 9.86 10.87 -8.44
CA LYS A 85 9.93 10.04 -9.64
C LYS A 85 11.33 9.48 -9.87
N ALA A 86 12.37 10.27 -9.61
CA ALA A 86 13.76 9.84 -9.79
C ALA A 86 14.16 8.66 -8.88
N THR A 87 13.63 8.60 -7.66
CA THR A 87 13.88 7.48 -6.73
C THR A 87 13.16 6.21 -7.21
N VAL A 88 11.93 6.36 -7.73
CA VAL A 88 11.17 5.25 -8.31
C VAL A 88 11.78 4.75 -9.62
N ASP A 89 12.33 5.64 -10.45
CA ASP A 89 13.02 5.28 -11.70
C ASP A 89 14.27 4.40 -11.44
N LYS A 90 15.01 4.67 -10.34
CA LYS A 90 16.14 3.82 -9.92
C LYS A 90 15.68 2.44 -9.49
N LEU A 91 14.67 2.38 -8.61
CA LEU A 91 14.08 1.10 -8.19
C LEU A 91 13.64 0.27 -9.40
N ALA A 92 13.02 0.90 -10.40
CA ALA A 92 12.61 0.21 -11.61
C ALA A 92 13.81 -0.39 -12.37
N ALA A 93 14.88 0.38 -12.55
CA ALA A 93 16.07 -0.08 -13.25
C ALA A 93 16.73 -1.27 -12.53
N ASP A 94 16.89 -1.20 -11.21
CA ASP A 94 17.55 -2.24 -10.44
C ASP A 94 16.64 -3.47 -10.28
N LEU A 95 15.33 -3.28 -10.12
CA LEU A 95 14.35 -4.36 -10.07
C LEU A 95 14.25 -5.10 -11.41
N THR A 96 14.29 -4.41 -12.55
CA THR A 96 14.31 -5.11 -13.85
C THR A 96 15.53 -6.01 -14.00
N SER A 97 16.69 -5.56 -13.54
CA SER A 97 17.94 -6.32 -13.62
C SER A 97 17.86 -7.56 -12.72
N ALA A 98 17.45 -7.36 -11.46
CA ALA A 98 17.24 -8.43 -10.50
C ALA A 98 16.22 -9.49 -10.97
N VAL A 99 15.14 -9.07 -11.64
CA VAL A 99 14.08 -10.00 -12.07
C VAL A 99 14.45 -10.77 -13.33
N ALA A 100 15.22 -10.18 -14.25
CA ALA A 100 15.55 -10.78 -15.54
C ALA A 100 16.20 -12.16 -15.40
N ASP A 101 17.14 -12.31 -14.46
CA ASP A 101 17.88 -13.55 -14.21
C ASP A 101 17.35 -14.37 -13.01
N SER A 102 16.23 -13.95 -12.42
CA SER A 102 15.67 -14.60 -11.22
C SER A 102 14.92 -15.91 -11.50
N SER A 103 14.81 -16.74 -10.47
CA SER A 103 13.95 -17.93 -10.43
C SER A 103 12.58 -17.68 -9.78
N LEU A 104 12.16 -16.42 -9.57
CA LEU A 104 10.93 -16.05 -8.85
C LEU A 104 9.69 -16.81 -9.36
N SER A 105 8.95 -17.45 -8.46
CA SER A 105 7.63 -17.99 -8.77
C SER A 105 6.59 -16.86 -8.90
N GLN A 106 5.43 -17.17 -9.48
CA GLN A 106 4.34 -16.20 -9.57
C GLN A 106 3.85 -15.73 -8.18
N ALA A 107 3.88 -16.62 -7.18
CA ALA A 107 3.47 -16.31 -5.82
C ALA A 107 4.49 -15.40 -5.11
N GLU A 108 5.79 -15.68 -5.27
CA GLU A 108 6.87 -14.83 -4.76
C GLU A 108 6.84 -13.46 -5.43
N MET A 109 6.66 -13.40 -6.75
CA MET A 109 6.48 -12.15 -7.48
C MET A 109 5.30 -11.33 -6.93
N ALA A 110 4.15 -11.97 -6.72
CA ALA A 110 2.98 -11.30 -6.15
C ALA A 110 3.23 -10.78 -4.73
N LYS A 111 4.00 -11.51 -3.91
CA LYS A 111 4.38 -11.05 -2.56
C LYS A 111 5.34 -9.87 -2.64
N LEU A 112 6.39 -9.97 -3.45
CA LEU A 112 7.35 -8.88 -3.68
C LEU A 112 6.64 -7.60 -4.11
N MET A 113 5.64 -7.67 -5.00
CA MET A 113 4.89 -6.49 -5.43
C MET A 113 4.08 -5.84 -4.32
N ARG A 114 3.53 -6.63 -3.39
CA ARG A 114 2.85 -6.09 -2.21
C ARG A 114 3.83 -5.43 -1.24
N ASP A 115 5.00 -6.02 -1.06
CA ASP A 115 6.05 -5.45 -0.20
C ASP A 115 6.55 -4.11 -0.76
N ILE A 116 6.74 -4.02 -2.08
CA ILE A 116 7.10 -2.77 -2.78
C ILE A 116 5.97 -1.72 -2.67
N GLU A 117 4.72 -2.11 -2.89
CA GLU A 117 3.56 -1.22 -2.72
C GLU A 117 3.50 -0.64 -1.30
N ALA A 118 3.73 -1.47 -0.29
CA ALA A 118 3.75 -1.02 1.10
C ALA A 118 4.85 0.02 1.35
N VAL A 119 6.06 -0.19 0.80
CA VAL A 119 7.17 0.78 0.88
C VAL A 119 6.81 2.11 0.19
N LEU A 120 6.23 2.06 -1.02
CA LEU A 120 5.81 3.26 -1.76
C LEU A 120 4.74 4.08 -1.02
N ASN A 121 3.99 3.45 -0.11
CA ASN A 121 2.89 4.04 0.65
C ASN A 121 3.17 4.07 2.16
N SER A 122 4.44 4.08 2.57
CA SER A 122 4.85 3.89 3.98
C SER A 122 4.67 5.09 4.90
N ALA A 123 3.96 6.14 4.47
CA ALA A 123 3.80 7.39 5.20
C ALA A 123 3.18 7.20 6.60
N GLY A 124 2.29 6.22 6.75
CA GLY A 124 1.65 5.87 8.01
C GLY A 124 2.29 4.70 8.77
N MET A 125 3.36 4.10 8.23
CA MET A 125 3.99 2.91 8.81
C MET A 125 5.06 3.29 9.83
N THR A 126 5.19 2.48 10.87
CA THR A 126 6.31 2.55 11.81
C THR A 126 7.62 2.12 11.15
N SER A 127 8.76 2.55 11.71
CA SER A 127 10.08 2.11 11.22
C SER A 127 10.24 0.58 11.28
N GLN A 128 9.61 -0.08 12.25
CA GLN A 128 9.64 -1.55 12.37
C GLN A 128 8.86 -2.23 11.24
N GLU A 129 7.66 -1.73 10.91
CA GLU A 129 6.87 -2.26 9.80
C GLU A 129 7.57 -2.05 8.46
N VAL A 130 8.17 -0.87 8.23
CA VAL A 130 8.98 -0.60 7.04
C VAL A 130 10.16 -1.55 6.93
N SER A 131 10.89 -1.75 8.03
CA SER A 131 12.04 -2.68 8.04
C SER A 131 11.61 -4.12 7.77
N ALA A 132 10.44 -4.52 8.26
CA ALA A 132 9.89 -5.86 8.03
C ALA A 132 9.52 -6.08 6.55
N VAL A 133 8.83 -5.14 5.90
CA VAL A 133 8.48 -5.29 4.48
C VAL A 133 9.71 -5.25 3.56
N ILE A 134 10.71 -4.42 3.87
CA ILE A 134 11.98 -4.41 3.12
C ILE A 134 12.74 -5.73 3.34
N GLY A 135 12.76 -6.25 4.57
CA GLY A 135 13.37 -7.54 4.89
C GLY A 135 12.69 -8.71 4.15
N ASP A 136 11.37 -8.70 4.06
CA ASP A 136 10.60 -9.69 3.31
C ASP A 136 10.93 -9.63 1.80
N ALA A 137 10.98 -8.43 1.21
CA ALA A 137 11.38 -8.24 -0.19
C ALA A 137 12.82 -8.73 -0.45
N GLN A 138 13.75 -8.41 0.45
CA GLN A 138 15.13 -8.88 0.40
C GLN A 138 15.19 -10.42 0.42
N GLN A 139 14.44 -11.05 1.32
CA GLN A 139 14.43 -12.50 1.45
C GLN A 139 13.90 -13.18 0.18
N ILE A 140 12.82 -12.64 -0.41
CA ILE A 140 12.22 -13.17 -1.65
C ILE A 140 13.23 -13.12 -2.81
N LEU A 141 13.93 -11.99 -2.98
CA LEU A 141 14.92 -11.86 -4.04
C LEU A 141 16.12 -12.80 -3.79
N ALA A 142 16.63 -12.84 -2.56
CA ALA A 142 17.76 -13.68 -2.18
C ALA A 142 17.46 -15.18 -2.32
N SER A 143 16.22 -15.63 -2.09
CA SER A 143 15.82 -17.03 -2.29
C SER A 143 15.59 -17.39 -3.76
N SER A 144 15.61 -16.40 -4.66
CA SER A 144 15.22 -16.54 -6.07
C SER A 144 16.40 -16.43 -7.04
N ASN A 145 17.60 -16.82 -6.59
CA ASN A 145 18.82 -16.85 -7.40
C ASN A 145 19.20 -15.48 -8.02
N VAL A 146 18.77 -14.39 -7.42
CA VAL A 146 19.21 -13.03 -7.79
C VAL A 146 20.63 -12.80 -7.25
N ASP A 147 21.47 -12.10 -8.01
CA ASP A 147 22.82 -11.76 -7.53
C ASP A 147 22.76 -10.93 -6.26
N ARG A 148 23.67 -11.20 -5.31
CA ARG A 148 23.67 -10.51 -4.01
C ARG A 148 23.81 -8.99 -4.14
N ALA A 149 24.60 -8.52 -5.10
CA ALA A 149 24.77 -7.09 -5.35
C ALA A 149 23.45 -6.48 -5.87
N GLU A 150 22.74 -7.16 -6.76
CA GLU A 150 21.43 -6.70 -7.26
C GLU A 150 20.38 -6.66 -6.15
N VAL A 151 20.34 -7.68 -5.28
CA VAL A 151 19.47 -7.65 -4.09
C VAL A 151 19.78 -6.41 -3.23
N GLN A 152 21.06 -6.10 -3.03
CA GLN A 152 21.47 -4.94 -2.23
C GLN A 152 21.09 -3.61 -2.88
N MET A 153 21.18 -3.50 -4.21
CA MET A 153 20.75 -2.31 -4.95
C MET A 153 19.24 -2.08 -4.77
N VAL A 154 18.42 -3.13 -4.98
CA VAL A 154 16.96 -3.03 -4.78
C VAL A 154 16.62 -2.66 -3.33
N VAL A 155 17.28 -3.27 -2.34
CA VAL A 155 17.07 -2.93 -0.93
C VAL A 155 17.43 -1.47 -0.65
N ALA A 156 18.55 -0.98 -1.15
CA ALA A 156 18.98 0.39 -0.96
C ALA A 156 17.97 1.40 -1.55
N ASP A 157 17.41 1.09 -2.71
CA ASP A 157 16.36 1.89 -3.34
C ASP A 157 15.06 1.89 -2.53
N LEU A 158 14.61 0.73 -2.04
CA LEU A 158 13.43 0.64 -1.17
C LEU A 158 13.60 1.45 0.12
N GLU A 159 14.77 1.38 0.75
CA GLU A 159 15.06 2.21 1.91
C GLU A 159 15.09 3.70 1.58
N ALA A 160 15.62 4.08 0.41
CA ALA A 160 15.64 5.47 -0.03
C ALA A 160 14.22 6.02 -0.20
N ILE A 161 13.34 5.25 -0.86
CA ILE A 161 11.92 5.57 -1.00
C ILE A 161 11.25 5.72 0.36
N ALA A 162 11.43 4.75 1.26
CA ALA A 162 10.80 4.79 2.57
C ALA A 162 11.22 6.03 3.38
N ARG A 163 12.51 6.38 3.36
CA ARG A 163 13.04 7.60 4.01
C ARG A 163 12.41 8.86 3.42
N GLU A 164 12.24 8.89 2.10
CA GLU A 164 11.66 10.03 1.40
C GLU A 164 10.18 10.21 1.73
N VAL A 165 9.39 9.13 1.64
CA VAL A 165 7.97 9.12 1.98
C VAL A 165 7.76 9.56 3.44
N GLN A 166 8.56 9.04 4.38
CA GLN A 166 8.49 9.42 5.80
C GLN A 166 8.89 10.88 6.05
N LYS A 167 9.88 11.39 5.31
CA LYS A 167 10.28 12.81 5.36
C LYS A 167 9.15 13.71 4.84
N ASN A 168 8.48 13.33 3.76
CA ASN A 168 7.38 14.10 3.18
C ASN A 168 6.19 14.23 4.14
N VAL A 169 6.03 13.30 5.10
CA VAL A 169 5.04 13.41 6.19
C VAL A 169 5.43 14.50 7.18
N THR A 170 6.69 14.56 7.61
CA THR A 170 7.12 15.52 8.64
C THR A 170 7.12 16.96 8.13
N GLU A 171 7.45 17.18 6.85
CA GLU A 171 7.41 18.51 6.22
C GLU A 171 5.99 19.02 5.97
N SER A 172 5.01 18.12 5.83
CA SER A 172 3.60 18.48 5.61
C SER A 172 2.83 18.82 6.89
N LYS A 173 3.36 18.49 8.07
CA LYS A 173 2.72 18.79 9.35
C LYS A 173 2.90 20.29 9.63
N PRO A 174 1.82 21.09 9.75
CA PRO A 174 1.96 22.53 9.94
C PRO A 174 2.74 22.82 11.22
N GLU A 175 3.87 23.51 11.07
CA GLU A 175 4.62 24.12 12.15
C GLU A 175 3.66 25.05 12.91
N THR A 176 3.20 24.62 14.10
CA THR A 176 2.44 25.47 15.01
C THR A 176 3.36 26.57 15.51
N ALA A 177 3.47 27.64 14.72
CA ALA A 177 4.21 28.83 15.06
C ALA A 177 3.75 29.33 16.44
N PRO A 178 4.66 29.60 17.39
CA PRO A 178 4.28 30.13 18.69
C PRO A 178 3.63 31.49 18.48
N GLN A 179 2.33 31.54 18.75
CA GLN A 179 1.51 32.73 18.74
C GLN A 179 2.15 33.73 19.70
N ARG A 180 2.93 34.68 19.14
CA ARG A 180 3.50 35.80 19.88
C ARG A 180 2.33 36.52 20.53
N ARG A 181 2.15 36.28 21.83
CA ARG A 181 1.23 37.03 22.69
C ARG A 181 1.59 38.50 22.53
N ARG A 182 0.77 39.21 21.75
CA ARG A 182 0.81 40.67 21.72
C ARG A 182 0.48 41.12 23.14
N ARG A 183 1.45 41.85 23.72
CA ARG A 183 1.25 42.62 24.94
C ARG A 183 0.36 43.81 24.65
#